data_AF-A0A8X7SAD9-F1
#
_entry.id   AF-A0A8X7SAD9-F1
#
_cell.length_a   1.000
_cell.length_b   1.000
_cell.length_c   1.000
_cell.angle_alpha   90.00
_cell.angle_beta   90.00
_cell.angle_gamma   90.00
#
_symmetry.space_group_name_H-M   'P 1'
#
loop_
_entity.id
_entity.type
_entity.pdbx_description
1 polymer ?
#
loop_
_entity_poly.entity_id
_entity_poly.type
_entity_poly.pdbx_seq_one_letter_code
_entity_poly.pdbx_strand_id
1 'polypeptide(L)'
;MHIGKLSAGESSMMVVLMDYNLYLMRVVLAINEDPFIERKGKLNEQNKISKVLHCDGLLLCVLREDRTRVIVWNPYWGQTRSIELSRYRHLPGAHDRLFRYALGYEDKGSYRSYKILRFIDQSYNTPINLFLGYEIYDFDSSLWKTLDITPVWRILYRHHGVSVKGDTYWPASQIDSPIYGIDDHIICFNFTSESIGPLLRLPFDARYNDDVTLSCVREEKLVVLLTHSE
;
A
#
# COMPACT_ATOMS: atom_id res chain seq x y z
N MET A 1 -10.39 0.52 0.62
CA MET A 1 -11.30 0.53 -0.55
C MET A 1 -11.44 1.98 -1.01
N HIS A 2 -10.81 2.38 -2.12
CA HIS A 2 -10.90 3.75 -2.64
C HIS A 2 -12.22 3.94 -3.37
N ILE A 3 -13.30 4.20 -2.64
CA ILE A 3 -14.55 4.67 -3.23
C ILE A 3 -14.51 6.19 -3.10
N GLY A 4 -14.10 6.86 -4.17
CA GLY A 4 -14.40 8.29 -4.30
C GLY A 4 -15.91 8.46 -4.16
N LYS A 5 -16.36 9.49 -3.44
CA LYS A 5 -17.78 9.79 -3.20
C LYS A 5 -18.51 9.84 -4.56
N LEU A 6 -19.21 8.76 -4.89
CA LEU A 6 -20.05 8.64 -6.08
C LEU A 6 -21.33 9.42 -5.82
N SER A 7 -21.72 10.24 -6.80
CA SER A 7 -23.04 10.86 -6.80
C SER A 7 -24.09 9.85 -7.25
N ALA A 8 -25.34 10.13 -6.93
CA ALA A 8 -26.41 9.18 -7.12
C ALA A 8 -26.73 9.03 -8.62
N GLY A 9 -26.63 7.80 -9.16
CA GLY A 9 -26.68 7.50 -10.60
C GLY A 9 -25.32 7.26 -11.27
N GLU A 10 -24.21 7.34 -10.53
CA GLU A 10 -22.86 7.07 -11.05
C GLU A 10 -22.44 5.61 -10.85
N SER A 11 -21.65 5.08 -11.79
CA SER A 11 -20.98 3.79 -11.64
C SER A 11 -19.47 3.95 -11.65
N SER A 12 -18.78 3.37 -10.66
CA SER A 12 -17.31 3.33 -10.60
C SER A 12 -16.80 1.95 -10.98
N MET A 13 -15.67 1.92 -11.66
CA MET A 13 -14.88 0.70 -11.78
C MET A 13 -13.90 0.61 -10.61
N MET A 14 -13.68 -0.60 -10.10
CA MET A 14 -12.74 -0.90 -9.04
C MET A 14 -11.97 -2.17 -9.36
N VAL A 15 -10.69 -2.19 -9.02
CA VAL A 15 -9.88 -3.40 -9.06
C VAL A 15 -9.87 -4.00 -7.66
N VAL A 16 -10.33 -5.25 -7.55
CA VAL A 16 -10.47 -5.95 -6.26
C VAL A 16 -9.63 -7.22 -6.29
N LEU A 17 -8.85 -7.44 -5.24
CA LEU A 17 -8.13 -8.68 -5.02
C LEU A 17 -9.02 -9.67 -4.24
N MET A 18 -9.35 -10.81 -4.83
CA MET A 18 -10.10 -11.90 -4.19
C MET A 18 -9.46 -13.24 -4.53
N ASP A 19 -9.22 -14.08 -3.53
CA ASP A 19 -8.62 -15.42 -3.70
C ASP A 19 -7.34 -15.40 -4.56
N TYR A 20 -6.48 -14.41 -4.31
CA TYR A 20 -5.25 -14.16 -5.06
C TYR A 20 -5.42 -13.80 -6.54
N ASN A 21 -6.62 -13.38 -6.94
CA ASN A 21 -6.95 -12.94 -8.30
C ASN A 21 -7.48 -11.52 -8.30
N LEU A 22 -7.10 -10.76 -9.33
CA LEU A 22 -7.60 -9.43 -9.58
C LEU A 22 -8.87 -9.51 -10.42
N TYR A 23 -9.89 -8.78 -9.97
CA TYR A 23 -11.16 -8.65 -10.65
C TYR A 23 -11.48 -7.19 -10.93
N LEU A 24 -12.00 -6.93 -12.13
CA LEU A 24 -12.65 -5.66 -12.43
C LEU A 24 -14.09 -5.75 -11.98
N MET A 25 -14.45 -4.91 -11.02
CA MET A 25 -15.78 -4.84 -10.45
C MET A 25 -16.38 -3.48 -10.77
N ARG A 26 -17.64 -3.46 -11.19
CA ARG A 26 -18.42 -2.23 -11.36
C ARG A 26 -19.31 -2.07 -10.13
N VAL A 27 -19.16 -0.97 -9.42
CA VAL A 27 -20.04 -0.60 -8.32
C VAL A 27 -21.03 0.42 -8.86
N VAL A 28 -22.32 0.12 -8.73
CA VAL A 28 -23.41 1.00 -9.17
C VAL A 28 -24.13 1.51 -7.94
N LEU A 29 -24.19 2.84 -7.78
CA LEU A 29 -25.00 3.47 -6.74
C LEU A 29 -26.29 4.00 -7.35
N ALA A 30 -27.39 3.31 -7.11
CA ALA A 30 -28.72 3.75 -7.51
C ALA A 30 -29.38 4.58 -6.39
N ILE A 31 -30.19 5.58 -6.78
CA ILE A 31 -31.01 6.35 -5.83
C ILE A 31 -32.15 5.44 -5.37
N ASN A 32 -32.33 5.29 -4.05
CA ASN A 32 -33.41 4.51 -3.42
C ASN A 32 -33.38 3.00 -3.69
N GLU A 33 -32.25 2.45 -4.16
CA GLU A 33 -32.02 1.01 -4.27
C GLU A 33 -30.70 0.64 -3.59
N ASP A 34 -30.58 -0.63 -3.20
CA ASP A 34 -29.35 -1.13 -2.61
C ASP A 34 -28.19 -1.06 -3.63
N PRO A 35 -27.01 -0.60 -3.23
CA PRO A 35 -25.83 -0.63 -4.09
C PRO A 35 -25.53 -2.06 -4.50
N PHE A 36 -25.28 -2.30 -5.78
CA PHE A 36 -24.89 -3.62 -6.26
C PHE A 36 -23.51 -3.60 -6.94
N ILE A 37 -22.86 -4.75 -6.88
CA ILE A 37 -21.51 -4.96 -7.42
C ILE A 37 -21.59 -5.99 -8.54
N GLU A 38 -21.17 -5.59 -9.73
CA GLU A 38 -21.14 -6.44 -10.91
C GLU A 38 -19.70 -6.83 -11.24
N ARG A 39 -19.41 -8.13 -11.34
CA ARG A 39 -18.11 -8.62 -11.77
C ARG A 39 -17.99 -8.57 -13.29
N LYS A 40 -17.11 -7.70 -13.80
CA LYS A 40 -16.87 -7.54 -15.24
C LYS A 40 -15.90 -8.57 -15.80
N GLY A 41 -14.90 -8.97 -15.01
CA GLY A 41 -13.91 -9.93 -15.49
C GLY A 41 -12.76 -10.16 -14.52
N LYS A 42 -11.97 -11.19 -14.82
CA LYS A 42 -10.71 -11.49 -14.16
C LYS A 42 -9.57 -10.83 -14.94
N LEU A 43 -8.65 -10.18 -14.23
CA LEU A 43 -7.60 -9.33 -14.80
C LEU A 43 -6.24 -10.03 -14.87
N ASN A 44 -6.02 -11.06 -14.07
CA ASN A 44 -4.78 -11.84 -14.04
C ASN A 44 -5.08 -13.29 -14.46
N GLU A 45 -4.44 -13.83 -15.50
CA GLU A 45 -4.75 -15.20 -15.94
C GLU A 45 -3.96 -16.26 -15.17
N GLN A 46 -2.64 -16.10 -15.06
CA GLN A 46 -1.73 -17.13 -14.54
C GLN A 46 -1.05 -16.72 -13.22
N ASN A 47 -0.76 -15.44 -13.04
CA ASN A 47 0.00 -14.94 -11.90
C ASN A 47 -0.93 -14.73 -10.69
N LYS A 48 -0.79 -15.54 -9.63
CA LYS A 48 -1.47 -15.29 -8.36
C LYS A 48 -0.84 -14.11 -7.63
N ILE A 49 -1.67 -13.20 -7.14
CA ILE A 49 -1.26 -11.94 -6.52
C ILE A 49 -1.54 -12.00 -5.02
N SER A 50 -0.52 -11.69 -4.20
CA SER A 50 -0.65 -11.67 -2.73
C SER A 50 -1.07 -10.30 -2.19
N LYS A 51 -0.60 -9.21 -2.81
CA LYS A 51 -0.89 -7.83 -2.40
C LYS A 51 -1.01 -6.95 -3.64
N VAL A 52 -1.89 -5.94 -3.55
CA VAL A 52 -2.04 -4.91 -4.58
C VAL A 52 -2.02 -3.54 -3.91
N LEU A 53 -1.19 -2.66 -4.46
CA LEU A 53 -1.04 -1.28 -4.00
C LEU A 53 -1.37 -0.36 -5.17
N HIS A 54 -2.04 0.75 -4.88
CA HIS A 54 -2.49 1.71 -5.88
C HIS A 54 -1.85 3.07 -5.65
N CYS A 55 -1.45 3.72 -6.73
CA CYS A 55 -1.00 5.11 -6.74
C CYS A 55 -1.29 5.71 -8.11
N ASP A 56 -2.11 6.77 -8.17
CA ASP A 56 -2.37 7.54 -9.39
C ASP A 56 -2.75 6.68 -10.61
N GLY A 57 -3.61 5.68 -10.40
CA GLY A 57 -4.06 4.76 -11.45
C GLY A 57 -3.08 3.62 -11.77
N LEU A 58 -1.83 3.65 -11.28
CA LEU A 58 -0.92 2.53 -11.38
C LEU A 58 -1.16 1.52 -10.25
N LEU A 59 -0.97 0.24 -10.59
CA LEU A 59 -1.10 -0.88 -9.67
C LEU A 59 0.25 -1.57 -9.51
N LEU A 60 0.71 -1.72 -8.28
CA LEU A 60 1.82 -2.59 -7.92
C LEU A 60 1.28 -3.91 -7.38
N CYS A 61 1.53 -4.99 -8.11
CA CYS A 61 1.09 -6.34 -7.82
C CYS A 61 2.27 -7.18 -7.30
N VAL A 62 2.17 -7.62 -6.05
CA VAL A 62 3.13 -8.54 -5.44
C VAL A 62 2.69 -9.97 -5.75
N LEU A 63 3.60 -10.78 -6.29
CA LEU A 63 3.30 -12.15 -6.69
C LEU A 63 3.35 -13.09 -5.49
N ARG A 64 2.43 -14.05 -5.44
CA ARG A 64 2.33 -15.02 -4.34
C ARG A 64 3.42 -16.10 -4.40
N GLU A 65 3.72 -16.57 -5.60
CA GLU A 65 4.58 -17.74 -5.82
C GLU A 65 6.02 -17.33 -6.20
N ASP A 66 6.15 -16.25 -6.98
CA ASP A 66 7.44 -15.73 -7.42
C ASP A 66 7.88 -14.57 -6.53
N ARG A 67 8.97 -14.78 -5.78
CA ARG A 67 9.51 -13.80 -4.83
C ARG A 67 10.62 -12.95 -5.41
N THR A 68 10.97 -13.14 -6.67
CA THR A 68 12.11 -12.49 -7.32
C THR A 68 11.71 -11.24 -8.08
N ARG A 69 10.41 -10.99 -8.25
CA ARG A 69 9.90 -9.85 -9.01
C ARG A 69 8.54 -9.38 -8.50
N VAL A 70 8.20 -8.16 -8.87
CA VAL A 70 6.87 -7.56 -8.75
C VAL A 70 6.39 -7.11 -10.12
N ILE A 71 5.08 -7.01 -10.30
CA ILE A 71 4.49 -6.52 -11.55
C ILE A 71 3.89 -5.15 -11.30
N VAL A 72 4.24 -4.19 -12.14
CA VAL A 72 3.57 -2.90 -12.20
C VAL A 72 2.65 -2.90 -13.39
N TRP A 73 1.40 -2.56 -13.16
CA TRP A 73 0.36 -2.59 -14.18
C TRP A 73 -0.31 -1.22 -14.27
N ASN A 74 -0.32 -0.67 -15.49
CA ASN A 74 -1.14 0.46 -15.86
C ASN A 74 -2.39 -0.07 -16.58
N PRO A 75 -3.55 -0.13 -15.90
CA PRO A 75 -4.78 -0.65 -16.48
C PRO A 75 -5.34 0.26 -17.59
N TYR A 76 -5.04 1.56 -17.57
CA TYR A 76 -5.56 2.52 -18.55
C TYR A 76 -4.96 2.29 -19.94
N TRP A 77 -3.68 1.95 -20.00
CA TRP A 77 -2.98 1.63 -21.26
C TRP A 77 -2.76 0.14 -21.50
N GLY A 78 -3.23 -0.72 -20.59
CA GLY A 78 -2.97 -2.16 -20.65
C GLY A 78 -1.48 -2.54 -20.56
N GLN A 79 -0.64 -1.64 -20.06
CA GLN A 79 0.81 -1.84 -20.01
C GLN A 79 1.23 -2.53 -18.71
N THR A 80 2.00 -3.60 -18.82
CA THR A 80 2.57 -4.32 -17.68
C THR A 80 4.09 -4.29 -17.75
N ARG A 81 4.74 -4.00 -16.62
CA ARG A 81 6.20 -4.06 -16.45
C ARG A 81 6.53 -5.03 -15.32
N SER A 82 7.40 -5.99 -15.60
CA SER A 82 7.99 -6.85 -14.57
C SER A 82 9.25 -6.18 -14.03
N ILE A 83 9.37 -6.07 -12.71
CA ILE A 83 10.53 -5.47 -12.03
C ILE A 83 11.17 -6.55 -11.17
N GLU A 84 12.42 -6.89 -11.46
CA GLU A 84 13.19 -7.79 -10.61
C GLU A 84 13.52 -7.10 -9.28
N LEU A 85 13.31 -7.83 -8.19
CA LEU A 85 13.65 -7.40 -6.84
C LEU A 85 15.14 -7.59 -6.59
N SER A 86 15.70 -6.71 -5.76
CA SER A 86 17.07 -6.83 -5.24
C SER A 86 17.29 -8.20 -4.60
N ARG A 87 18.20 -8.99 -5.19
CA ARG A 87 18.57 -10.34 -4.70
C ARG A 87 19.24 -10.33 -3.33
N TYR A 88 19.73 -9.17 -2.89
CA TYR A 88 20.60 -9.01 -1.73
C TYR A 88 19.94 -9.35 -0.39
N ARG A 89 18.63 -9.59 -0.33
CA ARG A 89 17.90 -9.77 0.94
C ARG A 89 16.88 -10.91 0.94
N HIS A 90 17.03 -11.92 0.08
CA HIS A 90 16.25 -13.15 0.22
C HIS A 90 16.80 -13.98 1.38
N LEU A 91 16.43 -13.65 2.62
CA LEU A 91 16.77 -14.51 3.76
C LEU A 91 16.04 -15.85 3.61
N PRO A 92 16.75 -16.99 3.66
CA PRO A 92 16.12 -18.30 3.79
C PRO A 92 15.23 -18.31 5.03
N GLY A 93 13.92 -18.54 4.85
CA GLY A 93 12.94 -18.60 5.95
C GLY A 93 12.16 -17.31 6.24
N ALA A 94 12.57 -16.16 5.68
CA ALA A 94 11.77 -14.93 5.77
C ALA A 94 10.44 -15.12 5.04
N HIS A 95 9.34 -15.12 5.79
CA HIS A 95 8.01 -15.24 5.20
C HIS A 95 7.70 -14.01 4.33
N ASP A 96 7.06 -14.20 3.17
CA ASP A 96 6.59 -13.15 2.24
C ASP A 96 5.79 -12.02 2.94
N ARG A 97 5.20 -12.36 4.10
CA ARG A 97 4.49 -11.43 4.97
C ARG A 97 5.36 -10.32 5.55
N LEU A 98 6.68 -10.49 5.62
CA LEU A 98 7.60 -9.53 6.23
C LEU A 98 7.91 -8.33 5.33
N PHE A 99 7.90 -8.52 4.01
CA PHE A 99 8.16 -7.41 3.09
C PHE A 99 6.90 -6.55 2.91
N ARG A 100 7.09 -5.26 3.14
CA ARG A 100 6.16 -4.20 2.84
C ARG A 100 6.60 -3.52 1.55
N TYR A 101 5.60 -3.02 0.84
CA TYR A 101 5.78 -2.31 -0.41
C TYR A 101 4.97 -1.02 -0.36
N ALA A 102 5.46 -0.01 -1.06
CA ALA A 102 4.74 1.23 -1.31
C ALA A 102 4.98 1.65 -2.75
N LEU A 103 3.98 2.26 -3.37
CA LEU A 103 4.10 2.84 -4.71
C LEU A 103 3.82 4.33 -4.60
N GLY A 104 4.73 5.14 -5.12
CA GLY A 104 4.63 6.58 -5.09
C GLY A 104 5.38 7.22 -6.24
N TYR A 105 5.40 8.55 -6.25
CA TYR A 105 6.13 9.30 -7.27
C TYR A 105 6.65 10.62 -6.73
N GLU A 106 7.73 11.09 -7.34
CA GLU A 106 8.16 12.48 -7.28
C GLU A 106 7.52 13.26 -8.43
N ASP A 107 6.89 14.39 -8.14
CA ASP A 107 6.35 15.27 -9.17
C ASP A 107 7.45 16.18 -9.73
N LYS A 108 7.91 15.89 -10.95
CA LYS A 108 8.91 16.71 -11.65
C LYS A 108 8.28 17.81 -12.51
N GLY A 109 6.98 18.06 -12.36
CA GLY A 109 6.20 19.06 -13.08
C GLY A 109 5.81 18.63 -14.50
N SER A 110 6.76 18.17 -15.31
CA SER A 110 6.49 17.69 -16.68
C SER A 110 6.03 16.23 -16.72
N TYR A 111 6.46 15.42 -15.75
CA TYR A 111 6.05 14.03 -15.60
C TYR A 111 6.20 13.59 -14.14
N ARG A 112 5.58 12.45 -13.80
CA ARG A 112 5.68 11.80 -12.49
C ARG A 112 6.77 10.74 -12.53
N SER A 113 7.80 10.91 -11.71
CA SER A 113 8.90 9.94 -11.58
C SER A 113 8.51 8.90 -10.54
N TYR A 114 8.00 7.76 -11.00
CA TYR A 114 7.51 6.70 -10.13
C TYR A 114 8.63 5.97 -9.42
N LYS A 115 8.33 5.50 -8.21
CA LYS A 115 9.25 4.75 -7.37
C LYS A 115 8.51 3.68 -6.58
N ILE A 116 9.19 2.58 -6.28
CA ILE A 116 8.68 1.52 -5.38
C ILE A 116 9.56 1.49 -4.14
N LEU A 117 8.95 1.71 -2.98
CA LEU A 117 9.60 1.43 -1.70
C LEU A 117 9.37 -0.03 -1.34
N ARG A 118 10.41 -0.71 -0.88
CA ARG A 118 10.37 -2.05 -0.33
C ARG A 118 11.11 -2.05 0.99
N PHE A 119 10.49 -2.57 2.05
CA PHE A 119 11.12 -2.59 3.36
C PHE A 119 10.64 -3.72 4.25
N ILE A 120 11.45 -4.04 5.26
CA ILE A 120 11.07 -4.89 6.38
C ILE A 120 10.88 -3.98 7.59
N ASP A 121 9.75 -4.13 8.27
CA ASP A 121 9.43 -3.39 9.48
C ASP A 121 9.55 -4.28 10.72
N GLN A 122 9.84 -3.69 11.87
CA GLN A 122 10.02 -4.39 13.13
C GLN A 122 8.66 -4.70 13.77
N SER A 123 8.06 -5.82 13.35
CA SER A 123 6.86 -6.38 13.96
C SER A 123 7.20 -7.37 15.09
N TYR A 124 6.22 -7.73 15.91
CA TYR A 124 6.32 -8.73 16.98
C TYR A 124 6.97 -10.06 16.54
N ASN A 125 6.79 -10.44 15.28
CA ASN A 125 7.33 -11.68 14.70
C ASN A 125 8.59 -11.47 13.85
N THR A 126 9.19 -10.28 13.87
CA THR A 126 10.43 -10.01 13.12
C THR A 126 11.62 -10.43 13.98
N PRO A 127 12.39 -11.48 13.62
CA PRO A 127 13.62 -11.83 14.31
C PRO A 127 14.52 -10.62 14.56
N ILE A 128 15.04 -10.51 15.78
CA ILE A 128 15.91 -9.41 16.25
C ILE A 128 17.15 -9.20 15.35
N ASN A 129 17.55 -10.21 14.59
CA ASN A 129 18.71 -10.19 13.69
C ASN A 129 18.40 -9.87 12.22
N LEU A 130 17.15 -9.53 11.88
CA LEU A 130 16.82 -9.06 10.52
C LEU A 130 17.26 -7.61 10.38
N PHE A 131 18.23 -7.36 9.49
CA PHE A 131 18.58 -6.02 9.06
C PHE A 131 17.34 -5.34 8.47
N LEU A 132 16.75 -4.41 9.21
CA LEU A 132 15.70 -3.52 8.71
C LEU A 132 16.30 -2.76 7.52
N GLY A 133 15.81 -3.06 6.33
CA GLY A 133 16.35 -2.51 5.10
C GLY A 133 15.25 -1.82 4.35
N TYR A 134 15.44 -0.53 4.08
CA TYR A 134 14.62 0.22 3.16
C TYR A 134 15.35 0.25 1.82
N GLU A 135 14.68 -0.21 0.78
CA GLU A 135 15.15 -0.20 -0.59
C GLU A 135 14.14 0.57 -1.42
N ILE A 136 14.61 1.42 -2.33
CA ILE A 136 13.77 2.15 -3.27
C ILE A 136 14.19 1.81 -4.69
N TYR A 137 13.23 1.45 -5.52
CA TYR A 137 13.42 1.31 -6.96
C TYR A 137 12.96 2.58 -7.64
N ASP A 138 13.79 3.12 -8.50
CA ASP A 138 13.50 4.30 -9.29
C ASP A 138 13.25 3.90 -10.76
N PHE A 139 12.11 4.31 -11.33
CA PHE A 139 11.72 3.88 -12.67
C PHE A 139 12.51 4.56 -13.78
N ASP A 140 12.98 5.79 -13.55
CA ASP A 140 13.75 6.58 -14.51
C ASP A 140 15.13 5.95 -14.71
N SER A 141 15.79 5.61 -13.60
CA SER A 141 17.10 4.94 -13.61
C SER A 141 17.01 3.42 -13.79
N SER A 142 15.85 2.83 -13.50
CA SER A 142 15.63 1.38 -13.45
C SER A 142 16.54 0.65 -12.46
N LEU A 143 16.95 1.32 -11.38
CA LEU A 143 17.88 0.80 -10.38
C LEU A 143 17.26 0.77 -8.98
N TRP A 144 17.73 -0.18 -8.19
CA TRP A 144 17.49 -0.22 -6.74
C TRP A 144 18.56 0.57 -6.00
N LYS A 145 18.15 1.31 -4.99
CA LYS A 145 18.99 2.06 -4.05
C LYS A 145 18.59 1.69 -2.63
N THR A 146 19.58 1.51 -1.75
CA THR A 146 19.33 1.33 -0.31
C THR A 146 19.17 2.70 0.35
N LEU A 147 18.20 2.82 1.26
CA LEU A 147 17.98 4.00 2.08
C LEU A 147 18.45 3.73 3.50
N ASP A 148 19.16 4.70 4.08
CA ASP A 148 19.59 4.66 5.48
C ASP A 148 18.52 5.30 6.36
N ILE A 149 17.59 4.46 6.83
CA ILE A 149 16.42 4.87 7.62
C ILE A 149 16.41 4.07 8.91
N THR A 150 16.43 4.77 10.03
CA THR A 150 16.24 4.18 11.36
C THR A 150 14.80 4.38 11.81
N PRO A 151 13.94 3.33 11.78
CA PRO A 151 12.55 3.48 12.17
C PRO A 151 12.42 3.64 13.69
N VAL A 152 11.69 4.67 14.11
CA VAL A 152 11.28 4.90 15.52
C VAL A 152 9.79 4.61 15.74
N TRP A 153 9.18 3.96 14.76
CA TRP A 153 7.76 3.60 14.70
C TRP A 153 7.61 2.13 14.33
N ARG A 154 6.37 1.65 14.39
CA ARG A 154 5.96 0.32 13.94
C ARG A 154 4.66 0.43 13.15
N ILE A 155 4.57 -0.30 12.06
CA ILE A 155 3.36 -0.50 11.26
C ILE A 155 2.84 -1.90 11.55
N LEU A 156 1.53 -2.06 11.76
CA LEU A 156 0.93 -3.39 11.91
C LEU A 156 0.85 -4.15 10.59
N TYR A 157 0.95 -5.49 10.64
CA TYR A 157 1.08 -6.33 9.44
C TYR A 157 -0.14 -6.24 8.50
N ARG A 158 -1.31 -5.89 9.05
CA ARG A 158 -2.59 -5.73 8.33
C ARG A 158 -2.62 -4.50 7.42
N HIS A 159 -1.72 -3.54 7.62
CA HIS A 159 -1.73 -2.27 6.88
C HIS A 159 -0.92 -2.34 5.59
N HIS A 160 -1.55 -1.96 4.48
CA HIS A 160 -0.94 -1.95 3.15
C HIS A 160 -0.48 -0.55 2.70
N GLY A 161 -0.92 0.51 3.38
CA GLY A 161 -0.57 1.89 3.03
C GLY A 161 -1.46 2.46 1.94
N VAL A 162 -1.57 3.79 1.96
CA VAL A 162 -2.42 4.54 1.05
C VAL A 162 -1.62 5.65 0.41
N SER A 163 -1.64 5.73 -0.92
CA SER A 163 -1.02 6.83 -1.64
C SER A 163 -1.94 8.06 -1.67
N VAL A 164 -1.37 9.24 -1.42
CA VAL A 164 -2.03 10.54 -1.55
C VAL A 164 -1.01 11.50 -2.16
N LYS A 165 -1.34 12.09 -3.32
CA LYS A 165 -0.45 13.01 -4.06
C LYS A 165 0.97 12.47 -4.29
N GLY A 166 1.10 11.16 -4.47
CA GLY A 166 2.39 10.50 -4.74
C GLY A 166 3.14 10.02 -3.51
N ASP A 167 2.72 10.42 -2.30
CA ASP A 167 3.32 9.98 -1.04
C ASP A 167 2.47 8.90 -0.37
N THR A 168 3.10 7.97 0.36
CA THR A 168 2.37 6.86 0.98
C THR A 168 2.26 7.03 2.49
N TYR A 169 1.07 6.79 3.02
CA TYR A 169 0.70 6.93 4.41
C TYR A 169 0.32 5.58 5.04
N TRP A 170 0.68 5.37 6.30
CA TRP A 170 0.29 4.19 7.08
C TRP A 170 -0.17 4.59 8.49
N PRO A 171 -1.15 3.86 9.07
CA PRO A 171 -1.30 3.82 10.51
C PRO A 171 -0.03 3.24 11.13
N ALA A 172 0.39 3.82 12.25
CA ALA A 172 1.59 3.44 12.95
C ALA A 172 1.44 3.67 14.45
N SER A 173 2.34 3.07 15.20
CA SER A 173 2.53 3.32 16.63
C SER A 173 4.00 3.68 16.89
N GLN A 174 4.27 4.30 18.03
CA GLN A 174 5.65 4.45 18.49
C GLN A 174 6.27 3.07 18.80
N ILE A 175 7.58 2.92 18.53
CA ILE A 175 8.25 1.61 18.66
C ILE A 175 8.28 1.10 20.11
N ASP A 176 8.44 2.02 21.06
CA ASP A 176 8.55 1.77 22.50
C ASP A 176 7.18 1.79 23.22
N SER A 177 6.07 1.88 22.48
CA SER A 177 4.75 1.90 23.10
C SER A 177 4.49 0.61 23.90
N PRO A 178 4.12 0.71 25.18
CA PRO A 178 3.84 -0.46 26.02
C PRO A 178 2.54 -1.16 25.62
N ILE A 179 1.66 -0.48 24.88
CA ILE A 179 0.37 -1.00 24.45
C ILE A 179 0.49 -1.48 22.99
N TYR A 180 0.60 -2.80 22.85
CA TYR A 180 0.72 -3.44 21.54
C TYR A 180 -0.62 -3.45 20.79
N GLY A 181 -0.56 -3.20 19.49
CA GLY A 181 -1.70 -3.36 18.58
C GLY A 181 -2.62 -2.16 18.45
N ILE A 182 -2.24 -1.01 19.04
CA ILE A 182 -2.97 0.26 18.85
C ILE A 182 -2.22 1.10 17.82
N ASP A 183 -2.91 1.46 16.74
CA ASP A 183 -2.44 2.46 15.79
C ASP A 183 -2.97 3.83 16.25
N ASP A 184 -2.13 4.62 16.94
CA ASP A 184 -2.47 5.93 17.49
C ASP A 184 -1.86 7.09 16.68
N HIS A 185 -1.02 6.77 15.69
CA HIS A 185 -0.35 7.72 14.82
C HIS A 185 -0.48 7.36 13.34
N ILE A 186 -0.07 8.29 12.49
CA ILE A 186 0.15 8.13 11.05
C ILE A 186 1.58 8.54 10.73
N ILE A 187 2.22 7.77 9.85
CA ILE A 187 3.49 8.14 9.21
C ILE A 187 3.30 8.31 7.71
N CYS A 188 4.22 9.06 7.10
CA CYS A 188 4.28 9.29 5.67
C CYS A 188 5.68 8.97 5.15
N PHE A 189 5.79 8.24 4.05
CA PHE A 189 7.02 8.18 3.27
C PHE A 189 6.90 9.16 2.10
N ASN A 190 7.80 10.14 2.06
CA ASN A 190 7.87 11.13 1.00
C ASN A 190 8.83 10.66 -0.10
N PHE A 191 8.31 10.49 -1.32
CA PHE A 191 9.08 9.94 -2.44
C PHE A 191 10.00 10.95 -3.12
N THR A 192 9.75 12.25 -2.90
CA THR A 192 10.58 13.34 -3.40
C THR A 192 11.86 13.44 -2.58
N SER A 193 11.74 13.49 -1.25
CA SER A 193 12.89 13.54 -0.34
C SER A 193 13.47 12.16 0.01
N GLU A 194 12.82 11.08 -0.40
CA GLU A 194 13.18 9.69 -0.07
C GLU A 194 13.33 9.45 1.43
N SER A 195 12.45 10.08 2.22
CA SER A 195 12.54 10.09 3.68
C SER A 195 11.17 9.91 4.33
N ILE A 196 11.18 9.60 5.62
CA ILE A 196 9.96 9.42 6.39
C ILE A 196 9.67 10.71 7.14
N GLY A 197 8.43 11.17 7.00
CA GLY A 197 7.92 12.35 7.66
C GLY A 197 7.71 12.15 9.17
N PRO A 198 7.25 13.19 9.87
CA PRO A 198 7.00 13.12 11.30
C PRO A 198 5.90 12.09 11.63
N LEU A 199 5.98 11.54 12.84
CA LEU A 199 4.92 10.73 13.43
C LEU A 199 3.77 11.64 13.87
N LEU A 200 2.63 11.56 13.19
CA LEU A 200 1.47 12.44 13.41
C LEU A 200 0.41 11.73 14.25
N ARG A 201 0.04 12.27 15.40
CA ARG A 201 -1.00 11.67 16.24
C ARG A 201 -2.36 11.73 15.56
N LEU A 202 -3.14 10.65 15.67
CA LEU A 202 -4.51 10.59 15.19
C LEU A 202 -5.41 11.57 15.96
N PRO A 203 -6.49 12.08 15.34
CA PRO A 203 -7.43 13.00 15.99
C PRO A 203 -8.38 12.29 16.99
N PHE A 204 -8.12 11.03 17.33
CA PHE A 204 -8.89 10.20 18.24
C PHE A 204 -7.98 9.17 18.91
N ASP A 205 -8.43 8.63 20.04
CA ASP A 205 -7.72 7.57 20.75
C ASP A 205 -8.33 6.20 20.40
N ALA A 206 -7.59 5.41 19.62
CA ALA A 206 -7.95 4.03 19.32
C ALA A 206 -7.71 3.13 20.56
N ARG A 207 -8.61 2.18 20.79
CA ARG A 207 -8.51 1.16 21.84
C ARG A 207 -7.91 -0.12 21.31
N TYR A 208 -7.61 -1.03 22.24
CA TYR A 208 -7.25 -2.39 21.90
C TYR A 208 -8.39 -3.07 21.10
N ASN A 209 -8.04 -3.75 20.01
CA ASN A 209 -8.94 -4.31 18.98
C ASN A 209 -9.64 -3.30 18.05
N ASP A 210 -9.40 -2.00 18.19
CA ASP A 210 -9.87 -1.07 17.17
C ASP A 210 -9.05 -1.23 15.88
N ASP A 211 -9.74 -1.12 14.76
CA ASP A 211 -9.13 -1.11 13.44
C ASP A 211 -9.13 0.33 12.90
N VAL A 212 -7.92 0.85 12.67
CA VAL A 212 -7.70 2.13 12.01
C VAL A 212 -7.44 1.89 10.54
N THR A 213 -8.34 2.38 9.68
CA THR A 213 -8.23 2.26 8.23
C THR A 213 -7.97 3.61 7.59
N LEU A 214 -6.95 3.69 6.74
CA LEU A 214 -6.74 4.84 5.87
C LEU A 214 -7.44 4.65 4.52
N SER A 215 -7.89 5.75 3.95
CA SER A 215 -8.37 5.82 2.56
C SER A 215 -8.01 7.17 1.94
N CYS A 216 -7.95 7.21 0.62
CA CYS A 216 -7.74 8.43 -0.15
C CYS A 216 -9.01 8.77 -0.93
N VAL A 217 -9.39 10.03 -0.90
CA VAL A 217 -10.50 10.58 -1.66
C VAL A 217 -9.93 11.43 -2.79
N ARG A 218 -10.19 11.00 -4.02
CA ARG A 218 -9.81 11.70 -5.27
C ARG A 218 -8.29 11.95 -5.39
N GLU A 219 -7.45 11.07 -4.85
CA GLU A 219 -5.99 11.23 -4.84
C GLU A 219 -5.47 12.48 -4.09
N GLU A 220 -6.35 13.22 -3.39
CA GLU A 220 -6.02 14.53 -2.82
C GLU A 220 -6.13 14.60 -1.30
N LYS A 221 -7.03 13.81 -0.70
CA LYS A 221 -7.35 13.90 0.72
C LYS A 221 -7.21 12.54 1.38
N LEU A 222 -6.48 12.50 2.48
CA LEU A 222 -6.42 11.35 3.38
C LEU A 222 -7.63 11.37 4.31
N VAL A 223 -8.27 10.21 4.46
CA VAL A 223 -9.36 9.98 5.40
C VAL A 223 -8.97 8.84 6.31
N VAL A 224 -9.33 8.97 7.58
CA VAL A 224 -9.09 7.97 8.61
C VAL A 224 -10.45 7.51 9.14
N LEU A 225 -10.64 6.20 9.21
CA LEU A 225 -11.81 5.56 9.79
C LEU A 225 -11.38 4.72 11.00
N LEU A 226 -12.08 4.91 12.11
CA LEU A 226 -11.98 4.06 13.30
C LEU A 226 -13.17 3.10 13.31
N THR A 227 -12.91 1.80 13.33
CA THR A 227 -13.93 0.77 13.50
C THR A 227 -13.70 0.02 14.79
N HIS A 228 -14.72 -0.01 15.64
CA HIS A 228 -14.73 -0.78 16.88
C HIS A 228 -15.25 -2.19 16.58
N SER A 229 -14.50 -3.22 16.95
CA SER A 229 -15.04 -4.58 16.99
C SER A 229 -15.88 -4.74 18.27
N GLU A 230 -17.19 -4.93 18.14
CA GLU A 230 -18.04 -5.42 19.23
C GLU A 230 -17.83 -6.93 19.50
#